data_AF-A0A8H4EZR1-F1
#
_entry.id   AF-A0A8H4EZR1-F1
#
_cell.length_a   1.000
_cell.length_b   1.000
_cell.length_c   1.000
_cell.angle_alpha   90.00
_cell.angle_beta   90.00
_cell.angle_gamma   90.00
#
_symmetry.space_group_name_H-M   'P 1'
#
loop_
_entity.id
_entity.type
_entity.pdbx_description
1 polymer ?
#
loop_
_entity_poly.entity_id
_entity_poly.type
_entity_poly.pdbx_seq_one_letter_code
_entity_poly.pdbx_strand_id
1 'polypeptide(L)'
;MNTRMSVKNVMPRIYCTALKRDSTEPCTYSFCDACVKEWANEDMEWIENNDTDYVYKNGDTIQHRPDVSSIKWACLVCRGLCKCGYCAKQPVVPKKKGSKLLFNMAPVKQIDPPELQQLEMLYSEEELWMRLQIREFIFRFGELYGLDDRVLSNLQNAQGDWKIKRLGAYLVYHCLFIMSQSTEYEAPLSSLSIETIPQKAKAILDGWIKEKKLAKYYLDNQSRYQALMDILTAEGMTGRRWQDVAELLVLAEHDDIPIPTLPLKKPKVESEEDEEYDAMDIDEEDELLKEVERYRKPVRNTALLPAQTELKLIYMLLELLLFHTQIRQSLSVPSHAGSASKEVRDMVLDLKKYIKEYNVEAAQNKSKRYKLTTRINQLMAVRGKREELKAAQIELDELETLIRDERIDLETKKIQLDIASAKSQKRMEPAGVDMLGNEYWIFNDLLDHLSHASDYRNSEQCWAYGIVIIGPGFVHPEEHGVQWWCIKGTKNMKHLVKWLQQQTDGKDTGDLVKKINERIDHLTALECVVYGEGFFSV
;
A
#
# COMPACT_ATOMS: atom_id res chain seq x y z
N MET A 1 -84.19 10.85 24.16
CA MET A 1 -83.74 9.58 23.57
C MET A 1 -83.34 9.87 22.15
N ASN A 2 -82.04 10.06 21.90
CA ASN A 2 -81.50 10.38 20.57
C ASN A 2 -80.48 9.32 20.17
N THR A 3 -80.69 8.85 18.95
CA THR A 3 -79.96 7.89 18.14
C THR A 3 -78.49 8.27 17.96
N ARG A 4 -77.59 7.30 18.12
CA ARG A 4 -76.34 7.25 17.36
C ARG A 4 -76.12 5.82 16.85
N MET A 5 -76.40 5.64 15.57
CA MET A 5 -75.89 4.53 14.78
C MET A 5 -74.35 4.60 14.81
N SER A 6 -73.72 3.57 15.34
CA SER A 6 -72.29 3.30 15.13
C SER A 6 -72.20 2.33 13.96
N VAL A 7 -72.05 2.88 12.76
CA VAL A 7 -71.56 2.15 11.59
C VAL A 7 -70.13 1.74 11.93
N LYS A 8 -69.89 0.45 12.17
CA LYS A 8 -68.53 -0.08 12.24
C LYS A 8 -67.89 0.13 10.88
N ASN A 9 -66.99 1.12 10.77
CA ASN A 9 -66.12 1.29 9.61
C ASN A 9 -65.38 -0.03 9.36
N VAL A 10 -65.81 -0.77 8.33
CA VAL A 10 -65.08 -1.93 7.83
C VAL A 10 -63.85 -1.37 7.11
N MET A 11 -62.71 -1.32 7.79
CA MET A 11 -61.46 -0.97 7.12
C MET A 11 -61.20 -2.02 6.01
N PRO A 12 -60.88 -1.59 4.79
CA PRO A 12 -60.54 -2.51 3.71
C PRO A 12 -59.35 -3.40 4.13
N ARG A 13 -59.48 -4.70 3.86
CA ARG A 13 -58.47 -5.70 4.18
C ARG A 13 -57.87 -6.27 2.90
N ILE A 14 -56.56 -6.37 2.89
CA ILE A 14 -55.75 -6.98 1.84
C ILE A 14 -55.67 -8.48 2.12
N TYR A 15 -56.12 -9.29 1.16
CA TYR A 15 -56.14 -10.75 1.29
C TYR A 15 -54.90 -11.37 0.66
N CYS A 16 -54.28 -12.32 1.37
CA CYS A 16 -53.17 -13.07 0.82
C CYS A 16 -53.63 -13.96 -0.36
N THR A 17 -52.89 -13.91 -1.46
CA THR A 17 -53.16 -14.71 -2.67
C THR A 17 -52.22 -15.91 -2.79
N ALA A 18 -51.26 -16.04 -1.87
CA ALA A 18 -50.30 -17.14 -1.84
C ALA A 18 -50.94 -18.49 -1.45
N LEU A 19 -50.38 -19.56 -1.99
CA LEU A 19 -50.60 -20.93 -1.53
C LEU A 19 -49.75 -21.21 -0.28
N LYS A 20 -50.24 -22.10 0.59
CA LYS A 20 -49.47 -22.56 1.76
C LYS A 20 -48.26 -23.37 1.27
N ARG A 21 -47.15 -23.29 2.01
CA ARG A 21 -45.94 -24.05 1.69
C ARG A 21 -46.28 -25.55 1.68
N ASP A 22 -45.92 -26.22 0.59
CA ASP A 22 -46.15 -27.66 0.35
C ASP A 22 -47.63 -28.08 0.28
N SER A 23 -48.54 -27.15 -0.04
CA SER A 23 -49.98 -27.43 -0.17
C SER A 23 -50.63 -26.59 -1.27
N THR A 24 -51.63 -27.17 -1.94
CA THR A 24 -52.52 -26.45 -2.86
C THR A 24 -53.58 -25.63 -2.13
N GLU A 25 -53.63 -25.72 -0.80
CA GLU A 25 -54.53 -24.90 0.00
C GLU A 25 -54.03 -23.47 0.05
N PRO A 26 -54.94 -22.51 -0.02
CA PRO A 26 -54.52 -21.13 0.01
C PRO A 26 -54.37 -20.55 1.41
N CYS A 27 -53.57 -19.50 1.49
CA CYS A 27 -53.47 -18.67 2.68
C CYS A 27 -54.81 -17.94 2.93
N THR A 28 -55.23 -17.93 4.20
CA THR A 28 -56.48 -17.28 4.66
C THR A 28 -56.23 -16.01 5.44
N TYR A 29 -54.96 -15.59 5.61
CA TYR A 29 -54.62 -14.38 6.33
C TYR A 29 -55.00 -13.13 5.53
N SER A 30 -55.49 -12.12 6.24
CA SER A 30 -55.84 -10.80 5.73
C SER A 30 -55.28 -9.71 6.65
N PHE A 31 -54.81 -8.61 6.09
CA PHE A 31 -54.22 -7.49 6.84
C PHE A 31 -54.96 -6.20 6.51
N CYS A 32 -55.06 -5.25 7.43
CA CYS A 32 -55.52 -3.91 7.05
C CYS A 32 -54.37 -3.14 6.36
N ASP A 33 -54.74 -2.23 5.49
CA ASP A 33 -53.80 -1.40 4.71
C ASP A 33 -52.76 -0.70 5.61
N ALA A 34 -53.19 -0.14 6.74
CA ALA A 34 -52.30 0.52 7.71
C ALA A 34 -51.20 -0.42 8.27
N CYS A 35 -51.54 -1.67 8.57
CA CYS A 35 -50.55 -2.64 9.06
C CYS A 35 -49.58 -3.08 7.97
N VAL A 36 -50.03 -3.19 6.72
CA VAL A 36 -49.15 -3.54 5.59
C VAL A 36 -48.19 -2.39 5.31
N LYS A 37 -48.68 -1.15 5.34
CA LYS A 37 -47.87 0.06 5.16
C LYS A 37 -46.83 0.22 6.25
N GLU A 38 -47.20 0.00 7.51
CA GLU A 38 -46.25 0.08 8.63
C GLU A 38 -45.15 -1.01 8.55
N TRP A 39 -45.49 -2.23 8.11
CA TRP A 39 -44.60 -3.40 8.26
C TRP A 39 -43.80 -3.75 7.01
N ALA A 40 -44.31 -3.42 5.83
CA ALA A 40 -43.67 -3.66 4.55
C ALA A 40 -43.51 -2.39 3.70
N ASN A 41 -44.06 -1.25 4.12
CA ASN A 41 -44.13 -0.02 3.31
C ASN A 41 -44.81 -0.27 1.94
N GLU A 42 -45.84 -1.12 1.95
CA GLU A 42 -46.71 -1.46 0.83
C GLU A 42 -48.14 -1.02 1.20
N ASP A 43 -48.92 -0.50 0.25
CA ASP A 43 -50.37 -0.21 0.40
C ASP A 43 -51.15 -0.79 -0.79
N MET A 44 -52.49 -0.77 -0.73
CA MET A 44 -53.34 -1.32 -1.79
C MET A 44 -53.01 -0.77 -3.18
N GLU A 45 -52.72 0.53 -3.29
CA GLU A 45 -52.36 1.17 -4.55
C GLU A 45 -51.00 0.65 -5.07
N TRP A 46 -50.01 0.47 -4.19
CA TRP A 46 -48.73 -0.13 -4.59
C TRP A 46 -48.89 -1.58 -5.05
N ILE A 47 -49.73 -2.36 -4.37
CA ILE A 47 -49.97 -3.78 -4.66
C ILE A 47 -50.71 -3.96 -5.99
N GLU A 48 -51.70 -3.10 -6.28
CA GLU A 48 -52.44 -3.12 -7.55
C GLU A 48 -51.55 -2.78 -8.75
N ASN A 49 -50.54 -1.94 -8.55
CA ASN A 49 -49.65 -1.46 -9.61
C ASN A 49 -48.36 -2.29 -9.80
N ASN A 50 -48.07 -3.26 -8.92
CA ASN A 50 -46.86 -4.07 -8.97
C ASN A 50 -47.17 -5.57 -9.04
N ASP A 51 -47.09 -6.14 -10.23
CA ASP A 51 -47.14 -7.60 -10.44
C ASP A 51 -45.75 -8.20 -10.21
N THR A 52 -45.40 -8.42 -8.94
CA THR A 52 -44.09 -8.96 -8.54
C THR A 52 -44.21 -10.37 -7.97
N ASP A 53 -43.29 -11.25 -8.35
CA ASP A 53 -43.20 -12.59 -7.76
C ASP A 53 -42.53 -12.50 -6.38
N TYR A 54 -43.28 -12.86 -5.34
CA TYR A 54 -42.79 -12.81 -3.97
C TYR A 54 -41.95 -14.04 -3.64
N VAL A 55 -40.98 -13.87 -2.74
CA VAL A 55 -40.14 -14.98 -2.25
C VAL A 55 -40.36 -15.23 -0.76
N TYR A 56 -40.22 -16.49 -0.37
CA TYR A 56 -40.12 -16.89 1.02
C TYR A 56 -38.83 -16.35 1.63
N LYS A 57 -38.75 -16.31 2.96
CA LYS A 57 -37.54 -15.93 3.71
C LYS A 57 -36.29 -16.73 3.34
N ASN A 58 -36.45 -17.95 2.82
CA ASN A 58 -35.37 -18.82 2.39
C ASN A 58 -35.00 -18.68 0.90
N GLY A 59 -35.64 -17.80 0.14
CA GLY A 59 -35.30 -17.49 -1.25
C GLY A 59 -36.15 -18.18 -2.31
N ASP A 60 -37.01 -19.14 -1.93
CA ASP A 60 -37.90 -19.83 -2.88
C ASP A 60 -39.04 -18.91 -3.33
N THR A 61 -39.50 -19.02 -4.57
CA THR A 61 -40.65 -18.25 -5.10
C THR A 61 -41.97 -18.75 -4.51
N ILE A 62 -42.82 -17.82 -4.09
CA ILE A 62 -44.15 -18.09 -3.55
C ILE A 62 -45.13 -18.32 -4.71
N GLN A 63 -45.83 -19.44 -4.67
CA GLN A 63 -46.89 -19.72 -5.64
C GLN A 63 -48.18 -18.99 -5.25
N HIS A 64 -48.84 -18.40 -6.25
CA HIS A 64 -50.10 -17.68 -6.08
C HIS A 64 -51.25 -18.46 -6.72
N ARG A 65 -52.48 -18.22 -6.25
CA ARG A 65 -53.68 -18.81 -6.86
C ARG A 65 -53.82 -18.27 -8.30
N PRO A 66 -53.91 -19.14 -9.32
CA PRO A 66 -54.05 -18.70 -10.71
C PRO A 66 -55.40 -18.01 -11.00
N ASP A 67 -56.45 -18.31 -10.23
CA ASP A 67 -57.85 -18.02 -10.64
C ASP A 67 -58.60 -16.98 -9.78
N VAL A 68 -57.96 -16.30 -8.83
CA VAL A 68 -58.70 -15.56 -7.76
C VAL A 68 -58.48 -14.03 -7.75
N SER A 69 -57.43 -13.51 -8.38
CA SER A 69 -57.23 -12.05 -8.48
C SER A 69 -56.24 -11.70 -9.59
N SER A 70 -56.41 -10.56 -10.25
CA SER A 70 -55.44 -9.97 -11.19
C SER A 70 -54.17 -9.43 -10.49
N ILE A 71 -54.03 -9.69 -9.20
CA ILE A 71 -53.03 -9.14 -8.31
C ILE A 71 -52.33 -10.32 -7.62
N LYS A 72 -51.01 -10.39 -7.73
CA LYS A 72 -50.19 -11.29 -6.91
C LYS A 72 -49.75 -10.53 -5.67
N TRP A 73 -50.10 -11.05 -4.49
CA TRP A 73 -49.63 -10.52 -3.21
C TRP A 73 -49.51 -11.60 -2.13
N ALA A 74 -48.31 -11.72 -1.55
CA ALA A 74 -48.04 -12.65 -0.46
C ALA A 74 -47.95 -11.89 0.86
N CYS A 75 -48.67 -12.36 1.88
CA CYS A 75 -48.69 -11.69 3.17
C CYS A 75 -47.38 -11.86 3.95
N LEU A 76 -47.22 -11.05 5.00
CA LEU A 76 -46.04 -11.07 5.87
C LEU A 76 -45.73 -12.46 6.46
N VAL A 77 -46.74 -13.30 6.66
CA VAL A 77 -46.55 -14.68 7.16
C VAL A 77 -45.98 -15.58 6.07
N CYS A 78 -46.57 -15.57 4.87
CA CYS A 78 -46.09 -16.35 3.72
C CYS A 78 -44.67 -15.95 3.30
N ARG A 79 -44.33 -14.65 3.40
CA ARG A 79 -42.97 -14.14 3.14
C ARG A 79 -41.99 -14.39 4.30
N GLY A 80 -42.46 -14.89 5.44
CA GLY A 80 -41.63 -15.09 6.65
C GLY A 80 -41.15 -13.79 7.31
N LEU A 81 -41.84 -12.69 7.07
CA LEU A 81 -41.58 -11.34 7.60
C LEU A 81 -42.37 -11.02 8.87
N CYS A 82 -43.33 -11.86 9.25
CA CYS A 82 -44.13 -11.65 10.46
C CYS A 82 -43.28 -11.75 11.74
N LYS A 83 -43.30 -10.70 12.57
CA LYS A 83 -42.54 -10.57 13.83
C LYS A 83 -43.35 -10.93 15.09
N CYS A 84 -44.52 -11.54 14.96
CA CYS A 84 -45.32 -11.91 16.15
C CYS A 84 -44.63 -13.01 16.97
N GLY A 85 -44.89 -13.04 18.29
CA GLY A 85 -44.23 -13.97 19.21
C GLY A 85 -44.47 -15.46 18.92
N TYR A 86 -45.46 -15.79 18.09
CA TYR A 86 -45.70 -17.14 17.57
C TYR A 86 -44.78 -17.46 16.38
N CYS A 87 -44.71 -16.58 15.37
CA CYS A 87 -43.88 -16.78 14.18
C CYS A 87 -42.37 -16.69 14.46
N ALA A 88 -41.96 -15.94 15.49
CA ALA A 88 -40.55 -15.79 15.87
C ALA A 88 -39.95 -17.06 16.53
N LYS A 89 -40.78 -17.98 17.02
CA LYS A 89 -40.37 -19.19 17.77
C LYS A 89 -40.15 -20.44 16.90
N GLN A 90 -40.45 -20.37 15.59
CA GLN A 90 -40.15 -21.50 14.71
C GLN A 90 -38.65 -21.60 14.41
N PRO A 91 -38.06 -22.82 14.43
CA PRO A 91 -36.62 -23.01 14.34
C PRO A 91 -36.10 -22.61 12.96
N VAL A 92 -35.12 -21.71 12.94
CA VAL A 92 -34.39 -21.29 11.74
C VAL A 92 -32.96 -21.82 11.86
N VAL A 93 -32.54 -22.62 10.88
CA VAL A 93 -31.16 -23.04 10.59
C VAL A 93 -30.23 -21.81 10.60
N PRO A 94 -29.00 -21.89 11.15
CA PRO A 94 -28.26 -20.71 11.64
C PRO A 94 -27.98 -19.65 10.56
N LYS A 95 -28.22 -18.40 10.94
CA LYS A 95 -28.07 -17.18 10.13
C LYS A 95 -26.59 -16.86 9.85
N LYS A 96 -26.25 -16.53 8.60
CA LYS A 96 -25.13 -15.62 8.29
C LYS A 96 -25.37 -14.28 9.01
N LYS A 97 -24.39 -13.78 9.77
CA LYS A 97 -24.41 -12.41 10.31
C LYS A 97 -24.31 -11.44 9.12
N GLY A 98 -25.39 -10.72 8.80
CA GLY A 98 -25.35 -9.61 7.84
C GLY A 98 -26.64 -9.36 7.06
N SER A 99 -27.53 -10.34 6.85
CA SER A 99 -28.71 -10.12 6.01
C SER A 99 -29.90 -9.55 6.81
N LYS A 100 -29.92 -8.23 6.98
CA LYS A 100 -31.19 -7.51 7.05
C LYS A 100 -31.72 -7.44 5.62
N LEU A 101 -32.75 -8.22 5.30
CA LEU A 101 -33.54 -8.03 4.08
C LEU A 101 -34.22 -6.65 4.20
N LEU A 102 -33.76 -5.69 3.40
CA LEU A 102 -34.28 -4.34 3.30
C LEU A 102 -35.09 -4.25 2.00
N PHE A 103 -36.42 -4.10 2.11
CA PHE A 103 -37.28 -3.71 0.99
C PHE A 103 -37.34 -2.17 0.95
N ASN A 104 -37.29 -1.59 -0.24
CA ASN A 104 -37.10 -0.16 -0.55
C ASN A 104 -35.68 0.39 -0.35
N MET A 105 -34.67 -0.24 -0.93
CA MET A 105 -33.52 0.56 -1.38
C MET A 105 -33.97 1.27 -2.66
N ALA A 106 -33.96 2.60 -2.66
CA ALA A 106 -33.82 3.35 -3.90
C ALA A 106 -32.71 2.68 -4.71
N PRO A 107 -32.84 2.52 -6.05
CA PRO A 107 -31.82 1.86 -6.86
C PRO A 107 -30.47 2.40 -6.42
N VAL A 108 -29.59 1.51 -5.94
CA VAL A 108 -28.30 1.93 -5.38
C VAL A 108 -27.65 2.74 -6.49
N LYS A 109 -27.56 4.06 -6.29
CA LYS A 109 -27.05 4.96 -7.32
C LYS A 109 -25.68 4.42 -7.69
N GLN A 110 -25.50 4.04 -8.95
CA GLN A 110 -24.18 3.66 -9.45
C GLN A 110 -23.24 4.82 -9.13
N ILE A 111 -22.18 4.49 -8.42
CA ILE A 111 -21.09 5.39 -8.11
C ILE A 111 -20.24 5.38 -9.37
N ASP A 112 -20.02 6.55 -9.94
CA ASP A 112 -19.11 6.69 -11.06
C ASP A 112 -17.67 6.41 -10.57
N PRO A 113 -16.81 5.81 -11.40
CA PRO A 113 -15.41 5.61 -11.02
C PRO A 113 -14.71 6.96 -10.74
N PRO A 114 -13.71 7.00 -9.85
CA PRO A 114 -12.90 8.19 -9.67
C PRO A 114 -12.10 8.49 -10.95
N GLU A 115 -11.76 9.76 -11.15
CA GLU A 115 -10.92 10.18 -12.27
C GLU A 115 -9.50 9.62 -12.13
N LEU A 116 -9.01 8.98 -13.19
CA LEU A 116 -7.64 8.49 -13.27
C LEU A 116 -6.75 9.53 -13.93
N GLN A 117 -5.64 9.87 -13.29
CA GLN A 117 -4.59 10.61 -13.95
C GLN A 117 -3.65 9.63 -14.65
N GLN A 118 -3.54 9.74 -15.97
CA GLN A 118 -2.55 8.95 -16.72
C GLN A 118 -1.13 9.36 -16.31
N LEU A 119 -0.29 8.36 -16.03
CA LEU A 119 1.14 8.55 -15.82
C LEU A 119 1.84 8.47 -17.18
N GLU A 120 2.34 9.60 -17.66
CA GLU A 120 3.22 9.60 -18.82
C GLU A 120 4.54 8.93 -18.45
N MET A 121 4.90 7.89 -19.21
CA MET A 121 6.07 7.06 -18.95
C MET A 121 7.29 7.71 -19.59
N LEU A 122 8.17 8.29 -18.78
CA LEU A 122 9.43 8.91 -19.22
C LEU A 122 10.52 7.86 -19.52
N TYR A 123 10.39 6.68 -18.92
CA TYR A 123 11.32 5.56 -19.08
C TYR A 123 10.56 4.30 -19.52
N SER A 124 11.32 3.29 -19.97
CA SER A 124 10.73 1.97 -20.24
C SER A 124 10.13 1.36 -18.99
N GLU A 125 9.13 0.50 -19.15
CA GLU A 125 8.50 -0.21 -18.04
C GLU A 125 9.51 -1.06 -17.25
N GLU A 126 10.43 -1.73 -17.94
CA GLU A 126 11.54 -2.49 -17.32
C GLU A 126 12.39 -1.59 -16.42
N GLU A 127 12.77 -0.40 -16.90
CA GLU A 127 13.53 0.55 -16.10
C GLU A 127 12.74 1.04 -14.89
N LEU A 128 11.45 1.38 -15.04
CA LEU A 128 10.63 1.80 -13.91
C LEU A 128 10.49 0.71 -12.85
N TRP A 129 10.33 -0.55 -13.24
CA TRP A 129 10.30 -1.65 -12.28
C TRP A 129 11.64 -1.78 -11.54
N MET A 130 12.78 -1.72 -12.23
CA MET A 130 14.09 -1.71 -11.57
C MET A 130 14.23 -0.56 -10.56
N ARG A 131 13.78 0.64 -10.94
CA ARG A 131 13.78 1.82 -10.05
C ARG A 131 12.89 1.57 -8.83
N LEU A 132 11.67 1.06 -9.01
CA LEU A 132 10.78 0.74 -7.91
C LEU A 132 11.39 -0.31 -6.96
N GLN A 133 12.11 -1.31 -7.50
CA GLN A 133 12.77 -2.33 -6.69
C GLN A 133 13.91 -1.75 -5.85
N ILE A 134 14.71 -0.84 -6.44
CA ILE A 134 15.75 -0.10 -5.71
C ILE A 134 15.13 0.75 -4.59
N ARG A 135 14.04 1.47 -4.87
CA ARG A 135 13.30 2.25 -3.85
C ARG A 135 12.82 1.35 -2.72
N GLU A 136 12.23 0.22 -3.06
CA GLU A 136 11.69 -0.74 -2.10
C GLU A 136 12.76 -1.33 -1.19
N PHE A 137 13.92 -1.70 -1.74
CA PHE A 137 15.07 -2.16 -0.97
C PHE A 137 15.53 -1.09 0.03
N ILE A 138 15.68 0.14 -0.45
CA ILE A 138 16.15 1.27 0.36
C ILE A 138 15.16 1.60 1.47
N PHE A 139 13.86 1.61 1.16
CA PHE A 139 12.81 1.80 2.17
C PHE A 139 12.93 0.80 3.32
N ARG A 140 13.24 -0.47 3.02
CA ARG A 140 13.30 -1.53 4.03
C ARG A 140 14.59 -1.57 4.81
N PHE A 141 15.71 -1.42 4.11
CA PHE A 141 17.02 -1.76 4.64
C PHE A 141 17.98 -0.57 4.71
N GLY A 142 17.59 0.60 4.19
CA GLY A 142 18.44 1.79 4.19
C GLY A 142 18.86 2.21 5.60
N GLU A 143 17.94 2.18 6.56
CA GLU A 143 18.23 2.47 7.97
C GLU A 143 19.20 1.47 8.60
N LEU A 144 19.12 0.18 8.26
CA LEU A 144 20.01 -0.86 8.82
C LEU A 144 21.49 -0.56 8.53
N TYR A 145 21.75 0.17 7.43
CA TYR A 145 23.09 0.49 6.96
C TYR A 145 23.42 1.98 7.01
N GLY A 146 22.55 2.80 7.63
CA GLY A 146 22.76 4.23 7.78
C GLY A 146 22.90 4.96 6.45
N LEU A 147 22.11 4.60 5.44
CA LEU A 147 22.03 5.38 4.20
C LEU A 147 21.44 6.77 4.51
N ASP A 148 22.01 7.82 3.92
CA ASP A 148 21.69 9.22 4.18
C ASP A 148 20.43 9.64 3.41
N ASP A 149 19.38 9.98 4.14
CA ASP A 149 18.07 10.43 3.64
C ASP A 149 18.17 11.57 2.62
N ARG A 150 19.19 12.42 2.69
CA ARG A 150 19.40 13.51 1.72
C ARG A 150 19.65 12.97 0.33
N VAL A 151 20.37 11.86 0.23
CA VAL A 151 20.65 11.17 -1.04
C VAL A 151 19.39 10.43 -1.50
N LEU A 152 18.64 9.85 -0.56
CA LEU A 152 17.43 9.06 -0.84
C LEU A 152 16.26 9.91 -1.34
N SER A 153 16.17 11.19 -0.97
CA SER A 153 15.11 12.10 -1.44
C SER A 153 14.96 12.15 -2.96
N ASN A 154 16.06 12.02 -3.71
CA ASN A 154 16.03 12.03 -5.19
C ASN A 154 15.43 10.75 -5.78
N LEU A 155 15.44 9.64 -5.02
CA LEU A 155 14.86 8.36 -5.43
C LEU A 155 13.34 8.32 -5.23
N GLN A 156 12.77 9.32 -4.54
CA GLN A 156 11.36 9.32 -4.19
C GLN A 156 10.45 9.27 -5.42
N ASN A 157 10.80 10.02 -6.46
CA ASN A 157 10.11 9.97 -7.75
C ASN A 157 10.75 8.91 -8.63
N ALA A 158 10.03 7.82 -8.93
CA ALA A 158 10.54 6.76 -9.80
C ALA A 158 10.84 7.27 -11.23
N GLN A 159 10.15 8.31 -11.69
CA GLN A 159 10.40 8.96 -12.98
C GLN A 159 11.32 10.19 -12.88
N GLY A 160 11.83 10.49 -11.69
CA GLY A 160 12.77 11.59 -11.48
C GLY A 160 14.09 11.39 -12.23
N ASP A 161 14.81 12.48 -12.43
CA ASP A 161 16.20 12.41 -12.90
C ASP A 161 17.08 11.92 -11.74
N TRP A 162 17.38 10.62 -11.75
CA TRP A 162 18.20 9.98 -10.73
C TRP A 162 19.70 10.26 -10.88
N LYS A 163 20.13 11.15 -11.80
CA LYS A 163 21.54 11.53 -12.08
C LYS A 163 22.54 10.51 -11.53
N ILE A 164 22.49 9.33 -12.15
CA ILE A 164 22.97 8.06 -11.58
C ILE A 164 24.45 8.10 -11.18
N LYS A 165 25.25 9.04 -11.71
CA LYS A 165 26.66 9.19 -11.33
C LYS A 165 26.89 9.38 -9.83
N ARG A 166 26.11 10.23 -9.15
CA ARG A 166 26.32 10.52 -7.71
C ARG A 166 25.67 9.47 -6.83
N LEU A 167 24.41 9.18 -7.14
CA LEU A 167 23.60 8.22 -6.41
C LEU A 167 24.10 6.78 -6.59
N GLY A 168 24.48 6.40 -7.80
CA GLY A 168 25.10 5.12 -8.09
C GLY A 168 26.44 4.96 -7.41
N ALA A 169 27.31 5.98 -7.46
CA ALA A 169 28.58 5.94 -6.73
C ALA A 169 28.38 5.78 -5.22
N TYR A 170 27.40 6.50 -4.66
CA TYR A 170 27.00 6.39 -3.26
C TYR A 170 26.52 4.98 -2.91
N LEU A 171 25.53 4.45 -3.63
CA LEU A 171 24.95 3.13 -3.37
C LEU A 171 25.98 2.02 -3.55
N VAL A 172 26.77 2.04 -4.63
CA VAL A 172 27.83 1.06 -4.88
C VAL A 172 28.85 1.08 -3.75
N TYR A 173 29.34 2.25 -3.36
CA TYR A 173 30.29 2.38 -2.27
C TYR A 173 29.74 1.78 -0.97
N HIS A 174 28.51 2.12 -0.60
CA HIS A 174 27.89 1.58 0.61
C HIS A 174 27.72 0.06 0.54
N CYS A 175 27.26 -0.48 -0.58
CA CYS A 175 27.14 -1.93 -0.78
C CYS A 175 28.49 -2.63 -0.59
N LEU A 176 29.54 -2.14 -1.26
CA LEU A 176 30.90 -2.68 -1.14
C LEU A 176 31.43 -2.55 0.29
N PHE A 177 31.19 -1.42 0.96
CA PHE A 177 31.62 -1.20 2.32
C PHE A 177 30.98 -2.21 3.26
N ILE A 178 29.64 -2.36 3.21
CA ILE A 178 28.90 -3.34 4.01
C ILE A 178 29.44 -4.75 3.77
N MET A 179 29.57 -5.16 2.51
CA MET A 179 30.12 -6.47 2.14
C MET A 179 31.53 -6.68 2.68
N SER A 180 32.40 -5.67 2.58
CA SER A 180 33.80 -5.76 3.02
C SER A 180 33.98 -5.94 4.53
N GLN A 181 33.00 -5.48 5.32
CA GLN A 181 33.00 -5.61 6.78
C GLN A 181 32.35 -6.91 7.24
N SER A 182 31.66 -7.63 6.36
CA SER A 182 30.90 -8.82 6.73
C SER A 182 31.79 -10.05 6.83
N THR A 183 31.58 -10.84 7.89
CA THR A 183 32.14 -12.18 8.05
C THR A 183 31.11 -13.28 7.79
N GLU A 184 29.86 -12.90 7.52
CA GLU A 184 28.69 -13.79 7.51
C GLU A 184 27.85 -13.51 6.26
N TYR A 185 28.35 -13.97 5.11
CA TYR A 185 27.65 -13.97 3.82
C TYR A 185 27.35 -15.42 3.44
N GLU A 186 26.08 -15.79 3.32
CA GLU A 186 25.66 -17.17 2.97
C GLU A 186 25.47 -17.37 1.45
N ALA A 187 26.20 -16.63 0.59
CA ALA A 187 26.09 -16.77 -0.86
C ALA A 187 26.41 -18.21 -1.34
N PRO A 188 25.89 -18.65 -2.50
CA PRO A 188 26.05 -20.01 -3.00
C PRO A 188 27.55 -20.31 -3.13
N LEU A 189 28.00 -21.31 -2.38
CA LEU A 189 29.38 -21.77 -2.43
C LEU A 189 29.57 -22.57 -3.73
N SER A 190 30.28 -22.01 -4.70
CA SER A 190 31.20 -22.84 -5.48
C SER A 190 32.41 -23.16 -4.58
N SER A 191 32.70 -24.44 -4.42
CA SER A 191 33.65 -24.99 -3.45
C SER A 191 35.12 -24.82 -3.85
N LEU A 192 35.45 -23.94 -4.80
CA LEU A 192 36.73 -23.98 -5.52
C LEU A 192 37.53 -22.67 -5.58
N SER A 193 36.98 -21.51 -5.19
CA SER A 193 37.77 -20.25 -5.16
C SER A 193 38.17 -19.83 -3.74
N ILE A 194 39.41 -19.37 -3.57
CA ILE A 194 39.93 -18.83 -2.30
C ILE A 194 39.29 -17.46 -1.99
N GLU A 195 38.74 -16.77 -3.00
CA GLU A 195 38.21 -15.40 -2.88
C GLU A 195 36.71 -15.40 -2.56
N THR A 196 36.36 -14.92 -1.37
CA THR A 196 34.95 -14.73 -0.97
C THR A 196 34.44 -13.33 -1.36
N ILE A 197 33.11 -13.15 -1.48
CA ILE A 197 32.48 -11.84 -1.76
C ILE A 197 33.00 -10.73 -0.81
N PRO A 198 33.05 -10.93 0.53
CA PRO A 198 33.65 -9.93 1.42
C PRO A 198 35.10 -9.59 1.11
N GLN A 199 35.92 -10.59 0.77
CA GLN A 199 37.33 -10.39 0.44
C GLN A 199 37.50 -9.62 -0.86
N LYS A 200 36.73 -9.95 -1.91
CA LYS A 200 36.73 -9.23 -3.19
C LYS A 200 36.26 -7.78 -3.00
N ALA A 201 35.17 -7.56 -2.27
CA ALA A 201 34.67 -6.21 -1.96
C ALA A 201 35.74 -5.36 -1.23
N LYS A 202 36.42 -5.96 -0.25
CA LYS A 202 37.53 -5.32 0.47
C LYS A 202 38.70 -4.98 -0.46
N ALA A 203 39.10 -5.90 -1.32
CA ALA A 203 40.19 -5.69 -2.28
C ALA A 203 39.88 -4.55 -3.26
N ILE A 204 38.63 -4.44 -3.72
CA ILE A 204 38.17 -3.35 -4.59
C ILE A 204 38.32 -1.99 -3.87
N LEU A 205 37.78 -1.86 -2.65
CA LEU A 205 37.87 -0.62 -1.88
C LEU A 205 39.33 -0.22 -1.59
N ASP A 206 40.17 -1.18 -1.17
CA ASP A 206 41.60 -0.94 -0.95
C ASP A 206 42.31 -0.49 -2.24
N GLY A 207 41.92 -1.05 -3.39
CA GLY A 207 42.37 -0.64 -4.71
C GLY A 207 42.02 0.83 -5.00
N TRP A 208 40.79 1.24 -4.75
CA TRP A 208 40.33 2.61 -4.97
C TRP A 208 40.99 3.61 -4.01
N ILE A 209 41.19 3.24 -2.74
CA ILE A 209 41.95 4.03 -1.75
C ILE A 209 43.39 4.27 -2.22
N LYS A 210 44.03 3.24 -2.78
CA LYS A 210 45.40 3.32 -3.33
C LYS A 210 45.45 4.19 -4.59
N GLU A 211 44.49 4.05 -5.50
CA GLU A 211 44.36 4.89 -6.70
C GLU A 211 44.36 6.38 -6.34
N LYS A 212 43.59 6.76 -5.32
CA LYS A 212 43.48 8.13 -4.82
C LYS A 212 44.56 8.52 -3.82
N LYS A 213 45.53 7.65 -3.55
CA LYS A 213 46.66 7.87 -2.62
C LYS A 213 46.21 8.26 -1.21
N LEU A 214 45.00 7.91 -0.79
CA LEU A 214 44.41 8.34 0.48
C LEU A 214 45.17 7.80 1.69
N ALA A 215 45.79 6.63 1.56
CA ALA A 215 46.65 6.04 2.59
C ALA A 215 47.86 6.94 2.96
N LYS A 216 48.25 7.89 2.11
CA LYS A 216 49.32 8.86 2.39
C LYS A 216 48.85 10.07 3.20
N TYR A 217 47.57 10.41 3.11
CA TYR A 217 47.00 11.63 3.66
C TYR A 217 46.24 11.39 4.97
N TYR A 218 45.75 10.17 5.18
CA TYR A 218 44.94 9.80 6.35
C TYR A 218 45.56 8.61 7.07
N LEU A 219 45.58 8.69 8.40
CA LEU A 219 46.21 7.69 9.27
C LEU A 219 45.25 6.56 9.67
N ASP A 220 43.98 6.88 9.90
CA ASP A 220 42.95 5.93 10.26
C ASP A 220 42.10 5.50 9.06
N ASN A 221 41.51 4.30 9.15
CA ASN A 221 40.71 3.74 8.05
C ASN A 221 39.38 4.48 7.87
N GLN A 222 38.75 4.96 8.95
CA GLN A 222 37.44 5.62 8.88
C GLN A 222 37.52 6.91 8.06
N SER A 223 38.54 7.74 8.30
CA SER A 223 38.80 8.95 7.54
C SER A 223 39.14 8.66 6.07
N ARG A 224 39.84 7.56 5.77
CA ARG A 224 40.12 7.13 4.38
C ARG A 224 38.84 6.76 3.64
N TYR A 225 37.98 5.99 4.31
CA TYR A 225 36.70 5.55 3.76
C TYR A 225 35.78 6.74 3.51
N GLN A 226 35.66 7.66 4.46
CA GLN A 226 34.91 8.90 4.26
C GLN A 226 35.47 9.74 3.11
N ALA A 227 36.78 9.95 3.06
CA ALA A 227 37.41 10.71 1.98
C ALA A 227 37.23 10.04 0.60
N LEU A 228 37.26 8.71 0.53
CA LEU A 228 36.96 7.98 -0.69
C LEU A 228 35.52 8.23 -1.13
N MET A 229 34.56 8.10 -0.22
CA MET A 229 33.14 8.35 -0.47
C MET A 229 32.89 9.76 -1.00
N ASP A 230 33.49 10.78 -0.40
CA ASP A 230 33.38 12.17 -0.84
C ASP A 230 33.93 12.37 -2.27
N ILE A 231 35.05 11.71 -2.59
CA ILE A 231 35.62 11.73 -3.95
C ILE A 231 34.73 11.01 -4.95
N LEU A 232 34.21 9.82 -4.60
CA LEU A 232 33.33 9.04 -5.47
C LEU A 232 32.03 9.79 -5.76
N THR A 233 31.44 10.44 -4.76
CA THR A 233 30.22 11.23 -4.94
C THR A 233 30.46 12.51 -5.74
N ALA A 234 31.66 13.10 -5.67
CA ALA A 234 32.05 14.26 -6.47
C ALA A 234 32.36 13.91 -7.94
N GLU A 235 33.17 12.87 -8.16
CA GLU A 235 33.67 12.47 -9.49
C GLU A 235 32.76 11.49 -10.23
N GLY A 236 31.94 10.73 -9.50
CA GLY A 236 31.13 9.62 -10.00
C GLY A 236 31.92 8.32 -10.21
N MET A 237 31.24 7.34 -10.81
CA MET A 237 31.81 6.06 -11.19
C MET A 237 32.57 6.15 -12.52
N THR A 238 33.72 5.48 -12.60
CA THR A 238 34.49 5.33 -13.85
C THR A 238 34.24 3.95 -14.44
N GLY A 239 34.48 3.78 -15.74
CA GLY A 239 34.34 2.47 -16.39
C GLY A 239 35.12 1.34 -15.69
N ARG A 240 36.33 1.66 -15.18
CA ARG A 240 37.14 0.70 -14.40
C ARG A 240 36.47 0.30 -13.08
N ARG A 241 35.90 1.27 -12.35
CA ARG A 241 35.18 0.99 -11.09
C ARG A 241 33.90 0.19 -11.33
N TRP A 242 33.20 0.45 -12.44
CA TRP A 242 32.06 -0.37 -12.85
C TRP A 242 32.46 -1.79 -13.25
N GLN A 243 33.64 -1.96 -13.84
CA GLN A 243 34.19 -3.27 -14.13
C GLN A 243 34.52 -4.04 -12.85
N ASP A 244 35.10 -3.38 -11.84
CA ASP A 244 35.33 -3.99 -10.52
C ASP A 244 34.01 -4.52 -9.90
N VAL A 245 32.91 -3.77 -10.06
CA VAL A 245 31.55 -4.18 -9.64
C VAL A 245 31.06 -5.39 -10.43
N ALA A 246 31.19 -5.37 -11.75
CA ALA A 246 30.75 -6.48 -12.60
C ALA A 246 31.50 -7.78 -12.27
N GLU A 247 32.82 -7.71 -12.03
CA GLU A 247 33.62 -8.87 -11.61
C GLU A 247 33.14 -9.47 -10.28
N LEU A 248 32.73 -8.61 -9.33
CA LEU A 248 32.19 -9.07 -8.05
C LEU A 248 30.83 -9.76 -8.24
N LEU A 249 29.99 -9.27 -9.15
CA LEU A 249 28.69 -9.90 -9.45
C LEU A 249 28.86 -11.24 -10.18
N VAL A 250 29.86 -11.37 -11.06
CA VAL A 250 30.22 -12.65 -11.70
C VAL A 250 30.64 -13.66 -10.63
N LEU A 251 31.48 -13.26 -9.67
CA LEU A 251 31.88 -14.13 -8.55
C LEU A 251 30.68 -14.58 -7.70
N ALA A 252 29.61 -13.80 -7.68
CA ALA A 252 28.37 -14.12 -7.00
C ALA A 252 27.38 -14.94 -7.85
N GLU A 253 27.82 -15.47 -9.00
CA GLU A 253 27.03 -16.31 -9.92
C GLU A 253 25.74 -15.61 -10.41
N HIS A 254 25.77 -14.28 -10.57
CA HIS A 254 24.66 -13.57 -11.22
C HIS A 254 24.66 -13.79 -12.74
N ASP A 255 23.51 -14.17 -13.29
CA ASP A 255 23.29 -14.28 -14.74
C ASP A 255 23.04 -12.91 -15.40
N ASP A 256 23.21 -12.84 -16.73
CA ASP A 256 22.87 -11.68 -17.58
C ASP A 256 23.48 -10.33 -17.14
N ILE A 257 24.71 -10.36 -16.61
CA ILE A 257 25.43 -9.17 -16.19
C ILE A 257 25.67 -8.27 -17.41
N PRO A 258 25.16 -7.03 -17.42
CA PRO A 258 25.35 -6.13 -18.54
C PRO A 258 26.81 -5.66 -18.57
N ILE A 259 27.63 -6.35 -19.36
CA ILE A 259 29.05 -6.06 -19.45
C ILE A 259 29.23 -4.68 -20.10
N PRO A 260 30.08 -3.80 -19.55
CA PRO A 260 30.52 -2.55 -20.19
C PRO A 260 31.27 -2.79 -21.50
N THR A 261 30.59 -3.28 -22.54
CA THR A 261 31.20 -3.55 -23.84
C THR A 261 31.12 -2.30 -24.70
N LEU A 262 32.30 -1.84 -25.14
CA LEU A 262 32.41 -0.86 -26.20
C LEU A 262 31.98 -1.49 -27.53
N PRO A 263 31.37 -0.72 -28.46
CA PRO A 263 31.14 -1.21 -29.81
C PRO A 263 32.48 -1.57 -30.47
N LEU A 264 32.55 -2.80 -30.98
CA LEU A 264 33.67 -3.30 -31.77
C LEU A 264 34.02 -2.29 -32.87
N LYS A 265 35.24 -1.75 -32.85
CA LYS A 265 35.83 -1.23 -34.10
C LYS A 265 35.92 -2.43 -35.02
N LYS A 266 35.15 -2.43 -36.11
CA LYS A 266 35.25 -3.42 -37.18
C LYS A 266 36.73 -3.65 -37.47
N PRO A 267 37.24 -4.90 -37.37
CA PRO A 267 38.59 -5.17 -37.80
C PRO A 267 38.70 -4.76 -39.26
N LYS A 268 39.77 -4.03 -39.59
CA LYS A 268 40.17 -3.91 -41.00
C LYS A 268 40.36 -5.32 -41.50
N VAL A 269 39.62 -5.65 -42.56
CA VAL A 269 39.84 -6.84 -43.36
C VAL A 269 41.30 -6.81 -43.82
N GLU A 270 42.13 -7.64 -43.22
CA GLU A 270 43.37 -8.09 -43.82
C GLU A 270 43.30 -9.61 -43.88
N SER A 271 43.12 -10.05 -45.14
CA SER A 271 43.49 -11.33 -45.77
C SER A 271 43.23 -12.64 -45.03
N GLU A 272 42.34 -13.41 -45.66
CA GLU A 272 42.38 -14.87 -45.84
C GLU A 272 43.76 -15.49 -45.59
N GLU A 273 43.83 -16.43 -44.64
CA GLU A 273 44.46 -17.74 -44.84
C GLU A 273 44.10 -18.65 -43.65
N ASP A 274 43.87 -19.91 -43.99
CA ASP A 274 43.24 -20.97 -43.22
C ASP A 274 44.07 -21.43 -42.00
N GLU A 275 43.42 -21.97 -40.97
CA GLU A 275 43.84 -23.24 -40.34
C GLU A 275 42.78 -23.74 -39.34
N GLU A 276 42.34 -24.97 -39.62
CA GLU A 276 41.44 -25.84 -38.88
C GLU A 276 42.08 -26.24 -37.53
N TYR A 277 41.42 -25.92 -36.40
CA TYR A 277 41.82 -26.43 -35.08
C TYR A 277 40.64 -27.02 -34.32
N ASP A 278 40.87 -28.24 -33.85
CA ASP A 278 39.99 -29.15 -33.14
C ASP A 278 39.20 -28.52 -31.98
N ALA A 279 37.92 -28.89 -31.91
CA ALA A 279 37.06 -28.67 -30.75
C ALA A 279 37.51 -29.59 -29.60
N MET A 280 38.44 -29.10 -28.77
CA MET A 280 38.64 -29.62 -27.42
C MET A 280 37.63 -28.96 -26.49
N ASP A 281 37.00 -29.76 -25.62
CA ASP A 281 36.11 -29.30 -24.54
C ASP A 281 36.76 -28.13 -23.78
N ILE A 282 36.22 -26.94 -23.99
CA ILE A 282 36.62 -25.73 -23.26
C ILE A 282 35.83 -25.78 -21.96
N ASP A 283 36.52 -25.96 -20.84
CA ASP A 283 35.93 -25.81 -19.51
C ASP A 283 35.27 -24.43 -19.41
N GLU A 284 33.97 -24.35 -19.10
CA GLU A 284 33.19 -23.09 -19.01
C GLU A 284 33.87 -22.05 -18.09
N GLU A 285 34.62 -22.52 -17.08
CA GLU A 285 35.43 -21.71 -16.16
C GLU A 285 36.60 -21.01 -16.86
N ASP A 286 37.21 -21.69 -17.83
CA ASP A 286 38.33 -21.22 -18.64
C ASP A 286 37.86 -20.23 -19.73
N GLU A 287 36.60 -20.37 -20.18
CA GLU A 287 35.93 -19.43 -21.09
C GLU A 287 35.58 -18.11 -20.37
N LEU A 288 35.02 -18.20 -19.15
CA LEU A 288 34.79 -17.06 -18.26
C LEU A 288 36.09 -16.30 -17.92
N LEU A 289 37.16 -17.02 -17.60
CA LEU A 289 38.49 -16.43 -17.34
C LEU A 289 39.09 -15.76 -18.60
N LYS A 290 38.93 -16.37 -19.78
CA LYS A 290 39.36 -15.78 -21.07
C LYS A 290 38.52 -14.57 -21.46
N GLU A 291 37.24 -14.55 -21.11
CA GLU A 291 36.40 -13.37 -21.26
C GLU A 291 36.92 -12.24 -20.36
N VAL A 292 37.08 -12.49 -19.05
CA VAL A 292 37.68 -11.58 -18.06
C VAL A 292 39.04 -11.02 -18.52
N GLU A 293 39.89 -11.82 -19.16
CA GLU A 293 41.19 -11.37 -19.68
C GLU A 293 41.10 -10.51 -20.95
N ARG A 294 40.15 -10.77 -21.87
CA ARG A 294 39.90 -9.87 -23.01
C ARG A 294 39.41 -8.48 -22.55
N TYR A 295 38.76 -8.41 -21.37
CA TYR A 295 38.25 -7.19 -20.74
C TYR A 295 39.31 -6.33 -20.01
N ARG A 296 40.57 -6.78 -19.85
CA ARG A 296 41.62 -6.05 -19.09
C ARG A 296 42.37 -4.94 -19.86
N LYS A 297 42.06 -4.65 -21.13
CA LYS A 297 42.78 -3.60 -21.89
C LYS A 297 42.26 -2.19 -21.55
N PRO A 298 43.06 -1.32 -20.90
CA PRO A 298 42.61 0.02 -20.53
C PRO A 298 42.53 0.91 -21.78
N VAL A 299 41.33 1.37 -22.14
CA VAL A 299 41.14 2.39 -23.17
C VAL A 299 41.06 3.78 -22.52
N ARG A 300 41.90 4.69 -22.99
CA ARG A 300 42.06 6.07 -22.49
C ARG A 300 40.86 7.01 -22.68
N ASN A 301 39.68 6.52 -23.07
CA ASN A 301 38.46 7.33 -23.17
C ASN A 301 37.25 6.43 -22.91
N THR A 302 36.77 6.43 -21.68
CA THR A 302 35.58 5.73 -21.22
C THR A 302 34.33 6.32 -21.87
N ALA A 303 33.72 5.61 -22.82
CA ALA A 303 32.30 5.83 -23.08
C ALA A 303 31.55 5.57 -21.76
N LEU A 304 30.68 6.50 -21.37
CA LEU A 304 29.82 6.31 -20.19
C LEU A 304 28.94 5.08 -20.45
N LEU A 305 28.83 4.19 -19.47
CA LEU A 305 27.85 3.10 -19.52
C LEU A 305 26.44 3.67 -19.77
N PRO A 306 25.56 2.96 -20.50
CA PRO A 306 24.17 3.35 -20.57
C PRO A 306 23.56 3.43 -19.17
N ALA A 307 22.71 4.42 -18.92
CA ALA A 307 22.07 4.64 -17.62
C ALA A 307 21.30 3.39 -17.12
N GLN A 308 20.63 2.69 -18.03
CA GLN A 308 19.93 1.44 -17.76
C GLN A 308 20.88 0.32 -17.28
N THR A 309 22.09 0.24 -17.85
CA THR A 309 23.12 -0.71 -17.44
C THR A 309 23.64 -0.39 -16.03
N GLU A 310 23.94 0.89 -15.75
CA GLU A 310 24.35 1.31 -14.40
C GLU A 310 23.27 0.96 -13.36
N LEU A 311 22.00 1.19 -13.69
CA LEU A 311 20.87 0.87 -12.82
C LEU A 311 20.74 -0.64 -12.56
N LYS A 312 20.88 -1.47 -13.60
CA LYS A 312 20.84 -2.94 -13.47
C LYS A 312 21.96 -3.46 -12.57
N LEU A 313 23.19 -2.94 -12.70
CA LEU A 313 24.31 -3.30 -11.82
C LEU A 313 24.06 -2.87 -10.36
N ILE A 314 23.50 -1.68 -10.14
CA ILE A 314 23.12 -1.22 -8.78
C ILE A 314 22.06 -2.15 -8.20
N TYR A 315 21.02 -2.47 -8.97
CA TYR A 315 19.96 -3.38 -8.53
C TYR A 315 20.53 -4.76 -8.15
N MET A 316 21.39 -5.35 -8.98
CA MET A 316 22.06 -6.63 -8.69
C MET A 316 22.91 -6.57 -7.41
N LEU A 317 23.65 -5.48 -7.18
CA LEU A 317 24.39 -5.29 -5.92
C LEU A 317 23.49 -5.23 -4.68
N LEU A 318 22.33 -4.59 -4.80
CA LEU A 318 21.35 -4.55 -3.70
C LEU A 318 20.71 -5.93 -3.49
N GLU A 319 20.40 -6.68 -4.55
CA GLU A 319 19.96 -8.07 -4.43
C GLU A 319 21.01 -8.94 -3.73
N LEU A 320 22.30 -8.73 -4.02
CA LEU A 320 23.38 -9.44 -3.36
C LEU A 320 23.42 -9.17 -1.84
N LEU A 321 23.10 -7.94 -1.41
CA LEU A 321 22.98 -7.61 0.01
C LEU A 321 21.91 -8.42 0.75
N LEU A 322 20.90 -8.96 0.05
CA LEU A 322 19.87 -9.79 0.68
C LEU A 322 20.43 -11.11 1.27
N PHE A 323 21.62 -11.53 0.82
CA PHE A 323 22.32 -12.69 1.38
C PHE A 323 23.11 -12.36 2.65
N HIS A 324 23.21 -11.09 3.03
CA HIS A 324 23.85 -10.67 4.27
C HIS A 324 23.00 -11.08 5.48
N THR A 325 23.64 -11.70 6.48
CA THR A 325 22.95 -12.26 7.66
C THR A 325 22.04 -11.26 8.37
N GLN A 326 22.43 -9.98 8.49
CA GLN A 326 21.57 -8.97 9.15
C GLN A 326 20.27 -8.69 8.39
N ILE A 327 20.30 -8.61 7.05
CA ILE A 327 19.07 -8.49 6.25
C ILE A 327 18.26 -9.77 6.35
N ARG A 328 18.90 -10.93 6.31
CA ARG A 328 18.17 -12.19 6.45
C ARG A 328 17.53 -12.33 7.82
N GLN A 329 18.18 -11.92 8.89
CA GLN A 329 17.62 -11.89 10.25
C GLN A 329 16.43 -10.93 10.34
N SER A 330 16.49 -9.77 9.68
CA SER A 330 15.35 -8.84 9.63
C SER A 330 14.19 -9.40 8.79
N LEU A 331 14.47 -10.22 7.78
CA LEU A 331 13.49 -10.94 6.97
C LEU A 331 12.96 -12.23 7.66
N SER A 332 13.76 -12.92 8.49
CA SER A 332 13.49 -14.28 8.99
C SER A 332 12.64 -14.31 10.26
N VAL A 333 11.53 -13.58 10.29
CA VAL A 333 10.49 -13.79 11.30
C VAL A 333 9.12 -14.04 10.67
N PRO A 334 8.89 -15.24 10.08
CA PRO A 334 7.56 -15.80 9.98
C PRO A 334 7.45 -17.05 10.88
N SER A 335 7.07 -16.88 12.16
CA SER A 335 6.56 -18.01 12.92
C SER A 335 5.08 -18.21 12.58
N HIS A 336 4.85 -19.17 11.66
CA HIS A 336 3.56 -19.70 11.25
C HIS A 336 2.60 -18.68 10.59
N ALA A 337 2.24 -18.95 9.33
CA ALA A 337 1.07 -18.40 8.63
C ALA A 337 0.91 -16.86 8.71
N GLY A 338 1.73 -16.12 7.98
CA GLY A 338 1.47 -14.69 7.71
C GLY A 338 1.43 -13.78 8.94
N SER A 339 2.03 -14.19 10.06
CA SER A 339 2.12 -13.36 11.27
C SER A 339 3.27 -12.35 11.14
N ALA A 340 3.01 -11.10 11.51
CA ALA A 340 4.01 -10.03 11.52
C ALA A 340 5.19 -10.37 12.46
N SER A 341 6.33 -9.70 12.26
CA SER A 341 7.52 -9.87 13.12
C SER A 341 7.14 -9.70 14.61
N LYS A 342 7.91 -10.32 15.52
CA LYS A 342 7.64 -10.20 16.97
C LYS A 342 7.56 -8.72 17.39
N GLU A 343 8.49 -7.91 16.89
CA GLU A 343 8.54 -6.47 17.15
C GLU A 343 7.27 -5.75 16.67
N VAL A 344 6.82 -6.00 15.44
CA VAL A 344 5.58 -5.40 14.91
C VAL A 344 4.37 -5.85 15.72
N ARG A 345 4.31 -7.12 16.14
CA ARG A 345 3.23 -7.61 17.02
C ARG A 345 3.21 -6.91 18.37
N ASP A 346 4.37 -6.71 18.98
CA ASP A 346 4.50 -6.01 20.25
C ASP A 346 4.07 -4.54 20.09
N MET A 347 4.51 -3.86 19.02
CA MET A 347 4.06 -2.50 18.68
C MET A 347 2.53 -2.43 18.47
N VAL A 348 1.91 -3.41 17.80
CA VAL A 348 0.45 -3.48 17.64
C VAL A 348 -0.26 -3.58 18.99
N LEU A 349 0.26 -4.40 19.91
CA LEU A 349 -0.33 -4.58 21.24
C LEU A 349 -0.20 -3.31 22.08
N ASP A 350 0.97 -2.68 22.06
CA ASP A 350 1.23 -1.43 22.76
C ASP A 350 0.37 -0.29 22.22
N LEU A 351 0.26 -0.15 20.89
CA LEU A 351 -0.62 0.86 20.30
C LEU A 351 -2.09 0.60 20.65
N LYS A 352 -2.55 -0.66 20.64
CA LYS A 352 -3.93 -0.99 21.05
C LYS A 352 -4.19 -0.63 22.51
N LYS A 353 -3.21 -0.82 23.40
CA LYS A 353 -3.32 -0.41 24.81
C LYS A 353 -3.37 1.12 24.90
N TYR A 354 -2.46 1.80 24.22
CA TYR A 354 -2.38 3.25 24.19
C TYR A 354 -3.66 3.90 23.63
N ILE A 355 -4.24 3.37 22.55
CA ILE A 355 -5.53 3.83 22.00
C ILE A 355 -6.66 3.75 23.04
N LYS A 356 -6.69 2.69 23.87
CA LYS A 356 -7.72 2.55 24.91
C LYS A 356 -7.55 3.61 25.99
N GLU A 357 -6.32 3.85 26.44
CA GLU A 357 -5.98 4.89 27.43
C GLU A 357 -6.33 6.28 26.88
N TYR A 358 -5.88 6.59 25.67
CA TYR A 358 -6.20 7.82 24.94
C TYR A 358 -7.71 8.05 24.84
N ASN A 359 -8.51 7.04 24.49
CA ASN A 359 -9.96 7.18 24.37
C ASN A 359 -10.64 7.52 25.71
N VAL A 360 -10.14 6.97 26.82
CA VAL A 360 -10.63 7.30 28.17
C VAL A 360 -10.28 8.74 28.52
N GLU A 361 -9.03 9.15 28.29
CA GLU A 361 -8.57 10.52 28.54
C GLU A 361 -9.28 11.53 27.66
N ALA A 362 -9.46 11.24 26.37
CA ALA A 362 -10.20 12.08 25.42
C ALA A 362 -11.66 12.31 25.87
N ALA A 363 -12.32 11.29 26.43
CA ALA A 363 -13.66 11.44 26.98
C ALA A 363 -13.68 12.36 28.22
N GLN A 364 -12.67 12.24 29.10
CA GLN A 364 -12.52 13.13 30.26
C GLN A 364 -12.19 14.57 29.84
N ASN A 365 -11.27 14.74 28.90
CA ASN A 365 -10.85 16.03 28.36
C ASN A 365 -12.00 16.72 27.63
N LYS A 366 -12.85 15.98 26.90
CA LYS A 366 -14.10 16.51 26.33
C LYS A 366 -15.05 17.07 27.39
N SER A 367 -15.19 16.38 28.52
CA SER A 367 -16.01 16.84 29.66
C SER A 367 -15.43 18.10 30.32
N LYS A 368 -14.10 18.12 30.55
CA LYS A 368 -13.39 19.29 31.09
C LYS A 368 -13.54 20.50 30.16
N ARG A 369 -13.33 20.32 28.85
CA ARG A 369 -13.50 21.35 27.81
C ARG A 369 -14.90 21.96 27.88
N TYR A 370 -15.93 21.12 27.88
CA TYR A 370 -17.32 21.58 27.98
C TYR A 370 -17.59 22.41 29.26
N LYS A 371 -17.07 21.97 30.41
CA LYS A 371 -17.20 22.70 31.68
C LYS A 371 -16.50 24.06 31.63
N LEU A 372 -15.28 24.11 31.08
CA LEU A 372 -14.52 25.35 30.93
C LEU A 372 -15.18 26.32 29.96
N THR A 373 -15.63 25.86 28.79
CA THR A 373 -16.40 26.68 27.84
C THR A 373 -17.67 27.25 28.49
N THR A 374 -18.39 26.42 29.25
CA THR A 374 -19.58 26.88 29.98
C THR A 374 -19.24 27.93 31.04
N ARG A 375 -18.17 27.73 31.80
CA ARG A 375 -17.67 28.68 32.81
C ARG A 375 -17.25 30.01 32.18
N ILE A 376 -16.54 29.97 31.06
CA ILE A 376 -16.14 31.16 30.29
C ILE A 376 -17.38 31.93 29.85
N ASN A 377 -18.38 31.26 29.27
CA ASN A 377 -19.63 31.90 28.84
C ASN A 377 -20.38 32.56 30.01
N GLN A 378 -20.41 31.92 31.19
CA GLN A 378 -20.99 32.50 32.39
C GLN A 378 -20.22 33.72 32.89
N LEU A 379 -18.88 33.66 32.90
CA LEU A 379 -18.02 34.76 33.33
C LEU A 379 -18.07 35.95 32.38
N MET A 380 -18.24 35.71 31.07
CA MET A 380 -18.45 36.76 30.07
C MET A 380 -19.74 37.55 30.31
N ALA A 381 -20.79 36.91 30.86
CA ALA A 381 -22.07 37.56 31.13
C ALA A 381 -22.05 38.47 32.39
N VAL A 382 -21.04 38.34 33.26
CA VAL A 382 -20.97 39.05 34.54
C VAL A 382 -19.94 40.20 34.48
N ARG A 383 -20.38 41.44 34.74
CA ARG A 383 -19.49 42.60 34.81
C ARG A 383 -18.53 42.48 36.00
N GLY A 384 -17.24 42.77 35.78
CA GLY A 384 -16.22 42.87 36.84
C GLY A 384 -15.35 41.62 37.06
N LYS A 385 -15.63 40.48 36.40
CA LYS A 385 -14.87 39.22 36.56
C LYS A 385 -13.76 39.00 35.53
N ARG A 386 -13.07 40.07 35.14
CA ARG A 386 -12.11 40.04 34.03
C ARG A 386 -10.91 39.12 34.29
N GLU A 387 -10.41 39.06 35.53
CA GLU A 387 -9.28 38.21 35.88
C GLU A 387 -9.66 36.72 35.94
N GLU A 388 -10.84 36.38 36.50
CA GLU A 388 -11.36 35.00 36.49
C GLU A 388 -11.63 34.51 35.06
N LEU A 389 -12.12 35.38 34.18
CA LEU A 389 -12.35 35.07 32.77
C LEU A 389 -11.02 34.75 32.06
N LYS A 390 -9.99 35.58 32.25
CA LYS A 390 -8.65 35.33 31.70
C LYS A 390 -8.08 34.01 32.20
N ALA A 391 -8.17 33.73 33.50
CA ALA A 391 -7.69 32.49 34.07
C ALA A 391 -8.40 31.25 33.48
N ALA A 392 -9.72 31.31 33.32
CA ALA A 392 -10.48 30.23 32.68
C ALA A 392 -10.15 30.06 31.18
N GLN A 393 -9.83 31.15 30.49
CA GLN A 393 -9.37 31.09 29.09
C GLN A 393 -7.99 30.43 28.99
N ILE A 394 -7.05 30.80 29.86
CA ILE A 394 -5.71 30.16 29.92
C ILE A 394 -5.86 28.65 30.20
N GLU A 395 -6.71 28.27 31.16
CA GLU A 395 -6.97 26.87 31.48
C GLU A 395 -7.57 26.09 30.29
N LEU A 396 -8.41 26.74 29.48
CA LEU A 396 -8.94 26.15 28.25
C LEU A 396 -7.85 26.00 27.18
N ASP A 397 -7.01 27.02 26.98
CA ASP A 397 -5.93 27.02 26.00
C ASP A 397 -4.85 25.96 26.35
N GLU A 398 -4.54 25.79 27.64
CA GLU A 398 -3.68 24.72 28.16
C GLU A 398 -4.28 23.33 27.90
N LEU A 399 -5.59 23.17 28.14
CA LEU A 399 -6.28 21.91 27.87
C LEU A 399 -6.33 21.60 26.36
N GLU A 400 -6.52 22.60 25.50
CA GLU A 400 -6.51 22.42 24.04
C GLU A 400 -5.11 22.05 23.53
N THR A 401 -4.06 22.63 24.13
CA THR A 401 -2.67 22.26 23.88
C THR A 401 -2.42 20.80 24.27
N LEU A 402 -2.85 20.39 25.47
CA LEU A 402 -2.72 19.00 25.92
C LEU A 402 -3.42 18.02 24.98
N ILE A 403 -4.68 18.29 24.61
CA ILE A 403 -5.45 17.43 23.69
C ILE A 403 -4.75 17.31 22.33
N ARG A 404 -4.19 18.42 21.83
CA ARG A 404 -3.46 18.44 20.55
C ARG A 404 -2.19 17.59 20.66
N ASP A 405 -1.41 17.77 21.70
CA ASP A 405 -0.12 17.08 21.87
C ASP A 405 -0.33 15.57 22.10
N GLU A 406 -1.34 15.17 22.89
CA GLU A 406 -1.78 13.77 23.04
C GLU A 406 -2.20 13.15 21.70
N ARG A 407 -2.92 13.92 20.86
CA ARG A 407 -3.31 13.47 19.50
C ARG A 407 -2.08 13.28 18.61
N ILE A 408 -1.11 14.20 18.66
CA ILE A 408 0.13 14.09 17.88
C ILE A 408 0.92 12.84 18.30
N ASP A 409 1.03 12.54 19.60
CA ASP A 409 1.71 11.31 20.09
C ASP A 409 1.01 10.05 19.57
N LEU A 410 -0.33 10.01 19.62
CA LEU A 410 -1.10 8.88 19.08
C LEU A 410 -0.85 8.67 17.58
N GLU A 411 -0.96 9.72 16.78
CA GLU A 411 -0.78 9.63 15.33
C GLU A 411 0.68 9.30 14.96
N THR A 412 1.66 9.79 15.73
CA THR A 412 3.08 9.44 15.57
C THR A 412 3.30 7.93 15.75
N LYS A 413 2.71 7.34 16.80
CA LYS A 413 2.82 5.88 17.05
C LYS A 413 2.13 5.05 15.97
N LYS A 414 1.04 5.54 15.38
CA LYS A 414 0.40 4.89 14.22
C LYS A 414 1.32 4.92 13.01
N ILE A 415 1.91 6.06 12.67
CA ILE A 415 2.87 6.20 11.55
C ILE A 415 4.03 5.21 11.73
N GLN A 416 4.62 5.16 12.94
CA GLN A 416 5.71 4.22 13.25
C GLN A 416 5.31 2.77 13.05
N LEU A 417 4.12 2.38 13.51
CA LEU A 417 3.61 1.03 13.32
C LEU A 417 3.35 0.71 11.84
N ASP A 418 2.78 1.64 11.08
CA ASP A 418 2.49 1.45 9.66
C ASP A 418 3.78 1.24 8.87
N ILE A 419 4.81 2.07 9.12
CA ILE A 419 6.14 1.93 8.51
C ILE A 419 6.77 0.59 8.87
N ALA A 420 6.80 0.23 10.16
CA ALA A 420 7.36 -1.04 10.61
C ALA A 420 6.61 -2.24 10.02
N SER A 421 5.27 -2.16 9.94
CA SER A 421 4.43 -3.18 9.32
C SER A 421 4.76 -3.32 7.83
N ALA A 422 4.86 -2.22 7.09
CA ALA A 422 5.21 -2.22 5.68
C ALA A 422 6.60 -2.81 5.42
N LYS A 423 7.61 -2.45 6.24
CA LYS A 423 8.96 -3.02 6.17
C LYS A 423 8.98 -4.55 6.40
N SER A 424 8.04 -5.06 7.20
CA SER A 424 7.95 -6.50 7.55
C SER A 424 7.15 -7.36 6.56
N GLN A 425 6.44 -6.77 5.60
CA GLN A 425 5.64 -7.51 4.60
C GLN A 425 6.53 -8.25 3.58
N LYS A 426 5.95 -9.05 2.68
CA LYS A 426 6.71 -9.60 1.55
C LYS A 426 7.21 -8.49 0.62
N ARG A 427 8.32 -8.74 -0.08
CA ARG A 427 8.87 -7.81 -1.08
C ARG A 427 7.85 -7.56 -2.19
N MET A 428 7.86 -6.33 -2.71
CA MET A 428 6.96 -5.74 -3.72
C MET A 428 5.91 -6.69 -4.37
N GLU A 429 4.66 -6.63 -3.89
CA GLU A 429 3.50 -7.32 -4.46
C GLU A 429 2.36 -6.30 -4.70
N PRO A 430 1.45 -6.54 -5.67
CA PRO A 430 0.29 -5.67 -5.86
C PRO A 430 -0.60 -5.70 -4.60
N ALA A 431 -1.20 -4.56 -4.28
CA ALA A 431 -2.19 -4.43 -3.22
C ALA A 431 -3.44 -5.29 -3.51
N GLY A 432 -3.79 -5.44 -4.79
CA GLY A 432 -4.86 -6.31 -5.26
C GLY A 432 -5.22 -6.00 -6.72
N VAL A 433 -6.20 -6.73 -7.23
CA VAL A 433 -6.71 -6.59 -8.61
C VAL A 433 -8.23 -6.40 -8.54
N ASP A 434 -8.77 -5.51 -9.37
CA ASP A 434 -10.23 -5.36 -9.50
C ASP A 434 -10.83 -6.27 -10.58
N MET A 435 -12.15 -6.19 -10.78
CA MET A 435 -12.84 -7.00 -11.80
C MET A 435 -12.48 -6.63 -13.24
N LEU A 436 -11.93 -5.44 -13.47
CA LEU A 436 -11.54 -4.96 -14.79
C LEU A 436 -10.10 -5.39 -15.14
N GLY A 437 -9.41 -6.08 -14.23
CA GLY A 437 -8.02 -6.49 -14.40
C GLY A 437 -7.02 -5.37 -14.10
N ASN A 438 -7.43 -4.29 -13.43
CA ASN A 438 -6.50 -3.26 -12.97
C ASN A 438 -5.75 -3.74 -11.73
N GLU A 439 -4.43 -3.70 -11.78
CA GLU A 439 -3.56 -4.00 -10.63
C GLU A 439 -3.24 -2.72 -9.86
N TYR A 440 -3.41 -2.76 -8.54
CA TYR A 440 -3.22 -1.61 -7.66
C TYR A 440 -1.90 -1.74 -6.90
N TRP A 441 -1.09 -0.70 -6.91
CA TRP A 441 0.23 -0.67 -6.29
C TRP A 441 0.33 0.51 -5.31
N ILE A 442 0.75 0.22 -4.08
CA ILE A 442 0.94 1.22 -3.02
C ILE A 442 2.42 1.21 -2.66
N PHE A 443 3.10 2.31 -3.00
CA PHE A 443 4.52 2.49 -2.68
C PHE A 443 4.68 3.35 -1.42
N ASN A 444 5.68 3.01 -0.61
CA ASN A 444 5.98 3.74 0.62
C ASN A 444 6.83 4.98 0.35
N ASP A 445 6.75 5.91 1.29
CA ASP A 445 7.62 7.07 1.32
C ASP A 445 9.02 6.65 1.79
N LEU A 446 10.08 7.11 1.09
CA LEU A 446 11.46 6.80 1.47
C LEU A 446 11.96 7.71 2.58
N LEU A 447 11.32 8.85 2.79
CA LEU A 447 11.76 9.85 3.77
C LEU A 447 11.11 9.59 5.12
N ASP A 448 11.93 9.51 6.17
CA ASP A 448 11.44 9.46 7.54
C ASP A 448 11.01 10.86 8.01
N HIS A 449 9.71 11.13 7.89
CA HIS A 449 9.14 12.43 8.28
C HIS A 449 9.16 12.70 9.78
N LEU A 450 9.37 11.66 10.62
CA LEU A 450 9.34 11.80 12.08
C LEU A 450 10.67 12.32 12.63
N SER A 451 11.79 12.06 11.94
CA SER A 451 13.12 12.52 12.34
C SER A 451 13.50 13.89 11.73
N HIS A 452 12.87 14.29 10.61
CA HIS A 452 13.30 15.44 9.81
C HIS A 452 12.20 16.48 9.49
N ALA A 453 11.16 16.56 10.33
CA ALA A 453 9.89 17.27 10.11
C ALA A 453 9.92 18.73 9.54
N SER A 454 11.05 19.44 9.55
CA SER A 454 11.16 20.81 8.99
C SER A 454 11.82 20.89 7.60
N ASP A 455 12.72 19.98 7.23
CA ASP A 455 13.68 20.25 6.15
C ASP A 455 13.35 19.55 4.83
N TYR A 456 12.50 18.51 4.85
CA TYR A 456 12.23 17.67 3.67
C TYR A 456 10.75 17.25 3.56
N ARG A 457 9.86 18.23 3.43
CA ARG A 457 8.47 17.95 3.05
C ARG A 457 8.45 17.36 1.64
N ASN A 458 8.05 16.10 1.54
CA ASN A 458 7.96 15.40 0.27
C ASN A 458 6.66 15.82 -0.44
N SER A 459 6.78 16.10 -1.73
CA SER A 459 5.69 16.57 -2.59
C SER A 459 5.28 15.53 -3.64
N GLU A 460 5.88 14.34 -3.61
CA GLU A 460 5.66 13.29 -4.60
C GLU A 460 4.33 12.56 -4.42
N GLN A 461 3.29 13.15 -5.00
CA GLN A 461 1.92 12.71 -4.84
C GLN A 461 1.64 11.28 -5.33
N CYS A 462 2.26 10.81 -6.42
CA CYS A 462 1.98 9.46 -6.96
C CYS A 462 2.85 8.38 -6.31
N TRP A 463 4.16 8.61 -6.27
CA TRP A 463 5.13 7.58 -5.90
C TRP A 463 5.32 7.44 -4.39
N ALA A 464 4.98 8.48 -3.60
CA ALA A 464 5.10 8.46 -2.15
C ALA A 464 3.77 8.27 -1.43
N TYR A 465 2.68 8.88 -1.95
CA TYR A 465 1.39 9.01 -1.26
C TYR A 465 0.23 8.35 -2.01
N GLY A 466 0.31 8.30 -3.33
CA GLY A 466 -0.75 7.85 -4.21
C GLY A 466 -0.92 6.33 -4.26
N ILE A 467 -1.83 5.93 -5.14
CA ILE A 467 -2.02 4.56 -5.59
C ILE A 467 -1.72 4.55 -7.09
N VAL A 468 -0.74 3.75 -7.50
CA VAL A 468 -0.45 3.51 -8.92
C VAL A 468 -1.31 2.36 -9.40
N ILE A 469 -1.89 2.49 -10.58
CA ILE A 469 -2.77 1.48 -11.17
C ILE A 469 -2.21 1.10 -12.53
N ILE A 470 -2.02 -0.20 -12.76
CA ILE A 470 -1.51 -0.73 -14.03
C ILE A 470 -2.61 -1.57 -14.63
N GLY A 471 -3.11 -1.17 -15.80
CA GLY A 471 -4.24 -1.85 -16.43
C GLY A 471 -4.98 -0.98 -17.45
N PRO A 472 -6.14 -1.45 -17.92
CA PRO A 472 -6.93 -0.77 -18.94
C PRO A 472 -7.62 0.52 -18.44
N GLY A 473 -7.64 0.77 -17.13
CA GLY A 473 -8.32 1.91 -16.52
C GLY A 473 -9.81 1.64 -16.26
N PHE A 474 -10.58 2.70 -15.98
CA PHE A 474 -12.02 2.57 -15.65
C PHE A 474 -12.95 2.92 -16.81
N VAL A 475 -12.48 3.71 -17.77
CA VAL A 475 -13.29 4.25 -18.86
C VAL A 475 -12.88 3.52 -20.15
N HIS A 476 -13.84 2.88 -20.82
CA HIS A 476 -13.62 2.09 -22.04
C HIS A 476 -12.46 1.07 -21.93
N PRO A 477 -12.48 0.14 -20.95
CA PRO A 477 -11.37 -0.78 -20.72
C PRO A 477 -11.09 -1.71 -21.92
N GLU A 478 -12.05 -1.91 -22.82
CA GLU A 478 -11.87 -2.71 -24.04
C GLU A 478 -11.14 -1.94 -25.16
N GLU A 479 -11.09 -0.61 -25.09
CA GLU A 479 -10.49 0.27 -26.11
C GLU A 479 -9.04 0.65 -25.76
N HIS A 480 -8.66 0.53 -24.49
CA HIS A 480 -7.35 0.89 -23.99
C HIS A 480 -6.51 -0.36 -23.70
N GLY A 481 -5.27 -0.38 -24.22
CA GLY A 481 -4.26 -1.33 -23.78
C GLY A 481 -3.82 -1.06 -22.33
N VAL A 482 -2.90 -1.88 -21.82
CA VAL A 482 -2.33 -1.69 -20.48
C VAL A 482 -1.63 -0.33 -20.40
N GLN A 483 -2.04 0.49 -19.43
CA GLN A 483 -1.47 1.80 -19.16
C GLN A 483 -1.21 1.97 -17.67
N TRP A 484 -0.37 2.96 -17.34
CA TRP A 484 -0.08 3.35 -15.97
C TRP A 484 -0.90 4.56 -15.59
N TRP A 485 -1.60 4.47 -14.45
CA TRP A 485 -2.47 5.49 -13.91
C TRP A 485 -2.09 5.79 -12.46
N CYS A 486 -2.58 6.90 -11.94
CA CYS A 486 -2.38 7.29 -10.57
C CYS A 486 -3.65 7.91 -9.97
N ILE A 487 -3.97 7.50 -8.74
CA ILE A 487 -4.95 8.16 -7.89
C ILE A 487 -4.22 8.86 -6.76
N LYS A 488 -4.53 10.14 -6.59
CA LYS A 488 -3.94 11.03 -5.59
C LYS A 488 -5.02 11.54 -4.65
N GLY A 489 -4.61 11.86 -3.43
CA GLY A 489 -5.48 12.51 -2.47
C GLY A 489 -6.45 11.56 -1.77
N THR A 490 -6.63 11.79 -0.48
CA THR A 490 -7.49 10.97 0.38
C THR A 490 -8.96 11.03 -0.05
N LYS A 491 -9.43 12.11 -0.69
CA LYS A 491 -10.80 12.19 -1.22
C LYS A 491 -11.02 11.23 -2.37
N ASN A 492 -10.10 11.19 -3.35
CA ASN A 492 -10.23 10.28 -4.48
C ASN A 492 -10.02 8.82 -4.07
N MET A 493 -9.11 8.55 -3.12
CA MET A 493 -8.95 7.21 -2.53
C MET A 493 -10.21 6.76 -1.79
N LYS A 494 -10.87 7.64 -1.03
CA LYS A 494 -12.17 7.36 -0.40
C LYS A 494 -13.26 7.11 -1.44
N HIS A 495 -13.22 7.82 -2.57
CA HIS A 495 -14.14 7.58 -3.68
C HIS A 495 -13.91 6.21 -4.32
N LEU A 496 -12.65 5.86 -4.58
CA LEU A 496 -12.24 4.55 -5.08
C LEU A 496 -12.72 3.41 -4.17
N VAL A 497 -12.56 3.53 -2.84
CA VAL A 497 -13.04 2.53 -1.88
C VAL A 497 -14.54 2.29 -2.04
N LYS A 498 -15.34 3.36 -2.14
CA LYS A 498 -16.80 3.23 -2.30
C LYS A 498 -17.17 2.59 -3.63
N TRP A 499 -16.47 2.95 -4.70
CA TRP A 499 -16.66 2.38 -6.02
C TRP A 499 -16.33 0.88 -6.04
N LEU A 500 -15.14 0.48 -5.57
CA LEU A 500 -14.72 -0.92 -5.48
C LEU A 500 -15.69 -1.77 -4.63
N GLN A 501 -16.17 -1.23 -3.51
CA GLN A 501 -17.15 -1.90 -2.66
C GLN A 501 -18.50 -2.11 -3.35
N GLN A 502 -18.90 -1.23 -4.28
CA GLN A 502 -20.13 -1.39 -5.05
C GLN A 502 -19.99 -2.41 -6.19
N GLN A 503 -18.81 -2.51 -6.78
CA GLN A 503 -18.57 -3.44 -7.90
C GLN A 503 -18.59 -4.90 -7.45
N THR A 504 -18.14 -5.22 -6.23
CA THR A 504 -17.98 -6.61 -5.74
C THR A 504 -19.06 -7.13 -4.79
N ASP A 505 -19.37 -8.43 -4.90
CA ASP A 505 -20.09 -9.25 -3.92
C ASP A 505 -19.31 -9.51 -2.60
N GLY A 506 -18.43 -8.57 -2.22
CA GLY A 506 -17.79 -8.47 -0.90
C GLY A 506 -16.69 -9.48 -0.57
N LYS A 507 -16.30 -10.40 -1.46
CA LYS A 507 -15.29 -11.43 -1.15
C LYS A 507 -13.89 -11.21 -1.76
N ASP A 508 -13.77 -10.71 -2.98
CA ASP A 508 -12.48 -10.74 -3.69
C ASP A 508 -11.67 -9.43 -3.61
N THR A 509 -12.30 -8.27 -3.38
CA THR A 509 -11.60 -6.97 -3.21
C THR A 509 -11.45 -6.55 -1.76
N GLY A 510 -11.84 -7.39 -0.80
CA GLY A 510 -11.83 -7.05 0.63
C GLY A 510 -10.45 -6.65 1.15
N ASP A 511 -9.39 -7.32 0.67
CA ASP A 511 -8.01 -7.01 1.04
C ASP A 511 -7.51 -5.71 0.38
N LEU A 512 -7.84 -5.49 -0.90
CA LEU A 512 -7.51 -4.25 -1.61
C LEU A 512 -8.14 -3.03 -0.92
N VAL A 513 -9.44 -3.10 -0.63
CA VAL A 513 -10.17 -2.04 0.08
C VAL A 513 -9.56 -1.78 1.45
N LYS A 514 -9.15 -2.84 2.17
CA LYS A 514 -8.49 -2.71 3.46
C LYS A 514 -7.16 -1.95 3.33
N LYS A 515 -6.28 -2.34 2.40
CA LYS A 515 -4.99 -1.67 2.15
C LYS A 515 -5.15 -0.20 1.75
N ILE A 516 -6.18 0.12 0.95
CA ILE A 516 -6.48 1.51 0.58
C ILE A 516 -6.91 2.32 1.81
N ASN A 517 -7.73 1.75 2.70
CA ASN A 517 -8.10 2.43 3.95
C ASN A 517 -6.90 2.60 4.89
N GLU A 518 -6.05 1.58 5.05
CA GLU A 518 -4.80 1.69 5.81
C GLU A 518 -3.93 2.82 5.26
N ARG A 519 -3.85 2.97 3.93
CA ARG A 519 -3.15 4.09 3.30
C ARG A 519 -3.80 5.44 3.59
N ILE A 520 -5.13 5.55 3.53
CA ILE A 520 -5.85 6.79 3.89
C ILE A 520 -5.59 7.17 5.34
N ASP A 521 -5.61 6.21 6.25
CA ASP A 521 -5.37 6.42 7.68
C ASP A 521 -3.93 6.90 7.91
N HIS A 522 -2.95 6.29 7.24
CA HIS A 522 -1.55 6.70 7.27
C HIS A 522 -1.36 8.16 6.79
N LEU A 523 -1.95 8.52 5.64
CA LEU A 523 -1.89 9.90 5.13
C LEU A 523 -2.56 10.89 6.09
N THR A 524 -3.67 10.51 6.71
CA THR A 524 -4.38 11.35 7.69
C THR A 524 -3.53 11.57 8.94
N ALA A 525 -2.80 10.55 9.40
CA ALA A 525 -1.84 10.69 10.49
C ALA A 525 -0.71 11.64 10.11
N LEU A 526 -0.17 11.54 8.89
CA LEU A 526 0.86 12.45 8.37
C LEU A 526 0.38 13.90 8.25
N GLU A 527 -0.89 14.16 7.87
CA GLU A 527 -1.46 15.53 7.92
C GLU A 527 -1.45 16.07 9.35
N CYS A 528 -1.77 15.23 10.34
CA CYS A 528 -1.83 15.63 11.73
C CYS A 528 -0.45 15.95 12.33
N VAL A 529 0.57 15.18 11.96
CA VAL A 529 1.90 15.24 12.59
C VAL A 529 2.87 16.15 11.83
N VAL A 530 2.83 16.14 10.48
CA VAL A 530 3.92 16.68 9.65
C VAL A 530 3.43 17.81 8.73
N TYR A 531 2.37 17.56 7.96
CA TYR A 531 2.05 18.39 6.80
C TYR A 531 1.05 19.52 7.09
N GLY A 532 0.16 19.31 8.06
CA GLY A 532 -0.99 20.17 8.33
C GLY A 532 -2.27 19.66 7.69
N GLU A 533 -3.41 20.08 8.25
CA GLU A 533 -4.74 19.64 7.84
C GLU A 533 -5.03 19.95 6.36
N GLY A 534 -5.52 18.94 5.63
CA GLY A 534 -5.97 19.09 4.25
C GLY A 534 -4.88 19.02 3.17
N PHE A 535 -3.62 18.80 3.55
CA PHE A 535 -2.49 18.71 2.62
C PHE A 535 -2.68 17.61 1.55
N PHE A 536 -3.19 16.43 1.93
CA PHE A 536 -3.48 15.30 1.04
C PHE A 536 -4.96 15.24 0.64
N SER A 537 -5.71 16.33 0.76
CA SER A 537 -7.15 16.30 0.47
C SER A 537 -7.52 16.25 -1.01
N VAL A 538 -6.57 16.56 -1.90
CA VAL A 538 -6.77 16.64 -3.37
C VAL A 538 -5.93 15.60 -4.08
#